data_AF-A0A4Y8V7M8-F1
#
_entry.id   AF-A0A4Y8V7M8-F1
#
_cell.length_a   1.000
_cell.length_b   1.000
_cell.length_c   1.000
_cell.angle_alpha   90.00
_cell.angle_beta   90.00
_cell.angle_gamma   90.00
#
_symmetry.space_group_name_H-M   'P 1'
#
loop_
_entity.id
_entity.type
_entity.pdbx_description
1 polymer ?
#
loop_
_entity_poly.entity_id
_entity_poly.type
_entity_poly.pdbx_seq_one_letter_code
_entity_poly.pdbx_strand_id
1 'polypeptide(L)'
;MTAPAPLTTQLTPSSDKTPVEVPVDEFQITDIPGAMRKMGWVQAARLMQRWFDGKPYEMTIDEKEGRLDVKQLTPEKLFDDLEFDWLNSASPHTGEDVKALLEKAAYASQYNELIGRVKGLNQLAPGLLQFMTRLRDLGILDQANMDLKTGEYDFSSMSAKELEVTSQYNHRPIGTDKWARITDPLDDVYGTLGGFSVKFAVTKFSAVSKTKKTPATLHIEEIGCYIRDTYEFLNDSSKNQPLGYWSFESGVKGFTALGRDTFEADGQLYHKVTNDSFNQYRALHGKGGDLFVYSTVKKLPTSISFRFMNADFGEFVARAKPMVKS
;
A
#
# COMPACT_ATOMS: atom_id res chain seq x y z
N MET A 1 52.33 15.15 -69.63
CA MET A 1 51.57 15.04 -68.36
C MET A 1 50.43 14.07 -68.61
N THR A 2 50.55 12.86 -68.08
CA THR A 2 49.60 11.75 -68.27
C THR A 2 48.83 11.54 -66.98
N ALA A 3 47.50 11.50 -67.09
CA ALA A 3 46.59 11.30 -65.97
C ALA A 3 46.74 9.90 -65.34
N PRO A 4 46.59 9.75 -64.02
CA PRO A 4 46.62 8.45 -63.36
C PRO A 4 45.32 7.66 -63.62
N ALA A 5 45.48 6.34 -63.79
CA ALA A 5 44.41 5.37 -64.01
C ALA A 5 43.55 5.15 -62.74
N PRO A 6 42.25 4.78 -62.88
CA PRO A 6 41.38 4.51 -61.76
C PRO A 6 41.78 3.22 -61.02
N LEU A 7 41.87 3.30 -59.69
CA LEU A 7 41.99 2.15 -58.80
C LEU A 7 40.64 1.45 -58.68
N THR A 8 40.54 0.24 -59.22
CA THR A 8 39.41 -0.66 -58.99
C THR A 8 39.75 -1.56 -57.82
N THR A 9 39.15 -1.33 -56.65
CA THR A 9 39.21 -2.29 -55.55
C THR A 9 38.09 -3.32 -55.74
N GLN A 10 38.48 -4.60 -55.83
CA GLN A 10 37.55 -5.71 -55.85
C GLN A 10 36.84 -5.79 -54.49
N LEU A 11 35.50 -5.72 -54.49
CA LEU A 11 34.69 -6.06 -53.34
C LEU A 11 34.64 -7.59 -53.21
N THR A 12 35.07 -8.12 -52.07
CA THR A 12 34.97 -9.53 -51.70
C THR A 12 33.51 -9.98 -51.74
N PRO A 13 33.17 -11.16 -52.29
CA PRO A 13 31.79 -11.65 -52.30
C PRO A 13 31.23 -11.82 -50.89
N SER A 14 29.92 -11.64 -50.75
CA SER A 14 29.16 -11.67 -49.49
C SER A 14 29.10 -13.03 -48.78
N SER A 15 29.96 -14.00 -49.12
CA SER A 15 29.88 -15.38 -48.62
C SER A 15 30.77 -15.68 -47.41
N ASP A 16 31.63 -14.75 -46.98
CA ASP A 16 32.57 -14.97 -45.85
C ASP A 16 32.23 -14.09 -44.63
N LYS A 17 30.95 -14.08 -44.23
CA LYS A 17 30.58 -13.65 -42.87
C LYS A 17 29.95 -14.83 -42.16
N THR A 18 30.74 -15.48 -41.30
CA THR A 18 30.17 -16.30 -40.23
C THR A 18 29.15 -15.41 -39.50
N PRO A 19 27.87 -15.81 -39.41
CA PRO A 19 26.91 -15.06 -38.63
C PRO A 19 27.46 -14.92 -37.22
N VAL A 20 27.72 -13.69 -36.78
CA VAL A 20 27.92 -13.43 -35.37
C VAL A 20 26.53 -13.53 -34.78
N GLU A 21 26.22 -14.67 -34.16
CA GLU A 21 25.10 -14.75 -33.23
C GLU A 21 25.43 -13.82 -32.06
N VAL A 22 24.96 -12.57 -32.17
CA VAL A 22 24.90 -11.68 -31.02
C VAL A 22 23.69 -12.16 -30.23
N PRO A 23 23.85 -12.67 -28.99
CA PRO A 23 22.71 -12.87 -28.12
C PRO A 23 22.05 -11.50 -27.97
N VAL A 24 20.87 -11.33 -28.56
CA VAL A 24 20.00 -10.23 -28.16
C VAL A 24 19.44 -10.72 -26.84
N ASP A 25 19.96 -10.21 -25.72
CA ASP A 25 19.37 -10.44 -24.41
C ASP A 25 17.95 -9.87 -24.45
N GLU A 26 16.99 -10.74 -24.76
CA GLU A 26 15.57 -10.37 -24.79
C GLU A 26 15.11 -10.17 -23.35
N PHE A 27 14.58 -8.98 -23.06
CA PHE A 27 14.10 -8.61 -21.74
C PHE A 27 13.19 -9.68 -21.14
N GLN A 28 13.53 -10.11 -19.92
CA GLN A 28 12.73 -11.02 -19.12
C GLN A 28 12.09 -10.26 -17.95
N ILE A 29 10.93 -10.72 -17.47
CA ILE A 29 10.31 -10.07 -16.30
C ILE A 29 11.20 -10.16 -15.04
N THR A 30 12.10 -11.14 -14.98
CA THR A 30 13.09 -11.28 -13.90
C THR A 30 14.15 -10.19 -13.92
N ASP A 31 14.22 -9.39 -14.98
CA ASP A 31 15.11 -8.23 -15.10
C ASP A 31 14.52 -6.99 -14.43
N ILE A 32 13.22 -6.98 -14.12
CA ILE A 32 12.51 -5.84 -13.51
C ILE A 32 13.16 -5.39 -12.19
N PRO A 33 13.50 -6.28 -11.23
CA PRO A 33 14.21 -5.86 -10.02
C PRO A 33 15.55 -5.17 -10.32
N GLY A 34 16.26 -5.61 -11.37
CA GLY A 34 17.51 -4.98 -11.81
C GLY A 34 17.27 -3.58 -12.36
N ALA A 35 16.25 -3.43 -13.23
CA ALA A 35 15.85 -2.15 -13.79
C ALA A 35 15.39 -1.16 -12.70
N MET A 36 14.57 -1.60 -11.74
CA MET A 36 14.15 -0.81 -10.59
C MET A 36 15.34 -0.29 -9.77
N ARG A 37 16.36 -1.13 -9.50
CA ARG A 37 17.59 -0.70 -8.81
C ARG A 37 18.33 0.39 -9.57
N LYS A 38 18.42 0.31 -10.91
CA LYS A 38 19.04 1.34 -11.75
C LYS A 38 18.28 2.67 -11.69
N MET A 39 16.95 2.63 -11.52
CA MET A 39 16.11 3.82 -11.30
C MET A 39 16.21 4.39 -9.88
N GLY A 40 16.95 3.75 -8.98
CA GLY A 40 16.99 4.11 -7.56
C GLY A 40 15.76 3.67 -6.77
N TRP A 41 14.92 2.79 -7.32
CA TRP A 41 13.73 2.27 -6.65
C TRP A 41 14.09 1.09 -5.75
N VAL A 42 14.56 1.42 -4.54
CA VAL A 42 15.13 0.46 -3.59
C VAL A 42 14.06 -0.48 -3.03
N GLN A 43 12.94 0.06 -2.54
CA GLN A 43 11.90 -0.75 -1.92
C GLN A 43 11.09 -1.53 -2.95
N ALA A 44 10.83 -0.94 -4.12
CA ALA A 44 10.13 -1.61 -5.20
C ALA A 44 10.93 -2.83 -5.69
N ALA A 45 12.24 -2.64 -5.90
CA ALA A 45 13.13 -3.73 -6.29
C ALA A 45 13.20 -4.84 -5.22
N ARG A 46 13.25 -4.44 -3.93
CA ARG A 46 13.29 -5.37 -2.80
C ARG A 46 12.03 -6.22 -2.73
N LEU A 47 10.87 -5.58 -2.84
CA LEU A 47 9.57 -6.25 -2.78
C LEU A 47 9.35 -7.14 -4.01
N MET A 48 9.67 -6.66 -5.21
CA MET A 48 9.60 -7.45 -6.44
C MET A 48 10.52 -8.67 -6.40
N GLN A 49 11.76 -8.51 -5.95
CA GLN A 49 12.68 -9.64 -5.76
C GLN A 49 12.13 -10.65 -4.75
N ARG A 50 11.57 -10.16 -3.65
CA ARG A 50 10.95 -11.01 -2.61
C ARG A 50 9.73 -11.79 -3.13
N TRP A 51 8.99 -11.22 -4.07
CA TRP A 51 7.92 -11.92 -4.78
C TRP A 51 8.49 -13.06 -5.64
N PHE A 52 9.49 -12.78 -6.49
CA PHE A 52 10.15 -13.77 -7.37
C PHE A 52 10.81 -14.92 -6.59
N ASP A 53 11.42 -14.62 -5.45
CA ASP A 53 12.08 -15.63 -4.60
C ASP A 53 11.07 -16.44 -3.76
N GLY A 54 9.83 -16.00 -3.68
CA GLY A 54 8.76 -16.60 -2.89
C GLY A 54 8.29 -17.96 -3.43
N LYS A 55 7.80 -18.80 -2.51
CA LYS A 55 7.02 -20.00 -2.87
C LYS A 55 5.79 -19.60 -3.69
N PRO A 56 5.30 -20.45 -4.60
CA PRO A 56 4.19 -20.10 -5.47
C PRO A 56 2.94 -19.91 -4.61
N TYR A 57 2.40 -18.71 -4.63
CA TYR A 57 1.22 -18.34 -3.88
C TYR A 57 0.50 -17.21 -4.61
N GLU A 58 -0.79 -17.45 -4.86
CA GLU A 58 -1.71 -16.50 -5.44
C GLU A 58 -2.73 -16.14 -4.39
N MET A 59 -2.89 -14.83 -4.16
CA MET A 59 -3.83 -14.31 -3.19
C MET A 59 -5.28 -14.49 -3.67
N THR A 60 -6.20 -14.83 -2.77
CA THR A 60 -7.63 -14.82 -3.07
C THR A 60 -8.20 -13.39 -3.08
N ILE A 61 -9.34 -13.19 -3.73
CA ILE A 61 -10.05 -11.89 -3.69
C ILE A 61 -10.42 -11.52 -2.25
N ASP A 62 -10.77 -12.49 -1.39
CA ASP A 62 -11.05 -12.25 0.02
C ASP A 62 -9.82 -11.74 0.77
N GLU A 63 -8.65 -12.30 0.50
CA GLU A 63 -7.39 -11.85 1.07
C GLU A 63 -7.03 -10.43 0.60
N LYS A 64 -7.17 -10.15 -0.70
CA LYS A 64 -6.96 -8.82 -1.30
C LYS A 64 -7.84 -7.76 -0.64
N GLU A 65 -9.14 -8.05 -0.55
CA GLU A 65 -10.12 -7.15 0.07
C GLU A 65 -9.99 -7.06 1.60
N GLY A 66 -9.07 -7.82 2.21
CA GLY A 66 -8.85 -7.79 3.66
C GLY A 66 -9.95 -8.46 4.48
N ARG A 67 -10.64 -9.44 3.87
CA ARG A 67 -11.62 -10.31 4.53
C ARG A 67 -10.98 -11.52 5.23
N LEU A 68 -9.69 -11.77 4.99
CA LEU A 68 -8.93 -12.79 5.73
C LEU A 68 -8.67 -12.34 7.16
N ASP A 69 -8.88 -13.24 8.12
CA ASP A 69 -8.44 -13.03 9.50
C ASP A 69 -6.91 -12.89 9.53
N VAL A 70 -6.44 -11.78 10.08
CA VAL A 70 -5.03 -11.46 10.27
C VAL A 70 -4.23 -12.57 10.98
N LYS A 71 -4.89 -13.38 11.82
CA LYS A 71 -4.26 -14.54 12.48
C LYS A 71 -3.84 -15.65 11.51
N GLN A 72 -4.40 -15.67 10.30
CA GLN A 72 -4.06 -16.64 9.26
C GLN A 72 -2.85 -16.20 8.41
N LEU A 73 -2.31 -15.00 8.65
CA LEU A 73 -1.14 -14.49 7.94
C LEU A 73 0.14 -15.14 8.48
N THR A 74 0.79 -15.97 7.66
CA THR A 74 2.08 -16.58 7.98
C THR A 74 3.24 -15.66 7.58
N PRO A 75 4.41 -15.72 8.27
CA PRO A 75 5.56 -14.88 7.97
C PRO A 75 6.03 -14.95 6.51
N GLU A 76 5.86 -16.09 5.84
CA GLU A 76 6.28 -16.26 4.45
C GLU A 76 5.44 -15.46 3.45
N LYS A 77 4.24 -15.02 3.86
CA LYS A 77 3.35 -14.17 3.08
C LYS A 77 3.47 -12.69 3.46
N LEU A 78 4.32 -12.35 4.44
CA LEU A 78 4.43 -10.98 4.94
C LEU A 78 5.67 -10.27 4.39
N PHE A 79 5.48 -8.98 4.17
CA PHE A 79 6.52 -7.98 4.00
C PHE A 79 6.18 -6.84 4.97
N ASP A 80 6.61 -6.98 6.23
CA ASP A 80 6.18 -6.16 7.36
C ASP A 80 7.31 -5.33 7.99
N ASP A 81 8.42 -5.19 7.27
CA ASP A 81 9.60 -4.42 7.67
C ASP A 81 9.78 -3.12 6.85
N LEU A 82 8.72 -2.69 6.13
CA LEU A 82 8.77 -1.45 5.36
C LEU A 82 8.72 -0.25 6.31
N GLU A 83 9.78 0.53 6.39
CA GLU A 83 9.77 1.72 7.26
C GLU A 83 8.72 2.74 6.82
N PHE A 84 7.84 3.18 7.73
CA PHE A 84 6.80 4.16 7.38
C PHE A 84 7.40 5.47 6.88
N ASP A 85 8.47 5.93 7.53
CA ASP A 85 9.09 7.23 7.24
C ASP A 85 9.76 7.29 5.86
N TRP A 86 10.04 6.14 5.22
CA TRP A 86 10.57 6.09 3.85
C TRP A 86 9.63 6.81 2.86
N LEU A 87 8.31 6.74 3.06
CA LEU A 87 7.32 7.44 2.23
C LEU A 87 7.59 8.94 2.11
N ASN A 88 8.08 9.56 3.18
CA ASN A 88 8.28 11.01 3.24
C ASN A 88 9.44 11.50 2.36
N SER A 89 10.35 10.59 2.01
CA SER A 89 11.56 10.88 1.22
C SER A 89 11.56 10.21 -0.15
N ALA A 90 10.82 9.12 -0.32
CA ALA A 90 10.85 8.29 -1.52
C ALA A 90 9.98 8.82 -2.66
N SER A 91 9.01 9.67 -2.35
CA SER A 91 8.16 10.34 -3.33
C SER A 91 7.91 11.78 -2.89
N PRO A 92 8.35 12.80 -3.65
CA PRO A 92 8.11 14.19 -3.28
C PRO A 92 6.61 14.51 -3.17
N HIS A 93 5.79 14.00 -4.09
CA HIS A 93 4.35 14.27 -4.10
C HIS A 93 3.61 13.48 -3.02
N THR A 94 3.72 12.14 -3.04
CA THR A 94 3.06 11.27 -2.06
C THR A 94 3.51 11.59 -0.63
N GLY A 95 4.78 11.95 -0.46
CA GLY A 95 5.33 12.35 0.83
C GLY A 95 4.67 13.61 1.41
N GLU A 96 4.25 14.57 0.58
CA GLU A 96 3.51 15.76 1.04
C GLU A 96 2.08 15.41 1.48
N ASP A 97 1.38 14.58 0.72
CA ASP A 97 0.04 14.11 1.09
C ASP A 97 0.04 13.33 2.41
N VAL A 98 1.04 12.44 2.57
CA VAL A 98 1.23 11.68 3.81
C VAL A 98 1.51 12.63 4.98
N LYS A 99 2.41 13.61 4.83
CA LYS A 99 2.71 14.60 5.89
C LYS A 99 1.47 15.37 6.30
N ALA A 100 0.69 15.87 5.34
CA ALA A 100 -0.55 16.60 5.61
C ALA A 100 -1.56 15.73 6.39
N LEU A 101 -1.67 14.44 6.07
CA LEU A 101 -2.49 13.49 6.81
C LEU A 101 -1.99 13.25 8.24
N LEU A 102 -0.68 13.10 8.43
CA LEU A 102 -0.08 12.93 9.76
C LEU A 102 -0.31 14.16 10.64
N GLU A 103 -0.12 15.36 10.10
CA GLU A 103 -0.39 16.62 10.82
C GLU A 103 -1.86 16.68 11.25
N LYS A 104 -2.78 16.34 10.35
CA LYS A 104 -4.21 16.32 10.65
C LYS A 104 -4.59 15.34 11.77
N ALA A 105 -3.91 14.19 11.83
CA ALA A 105 -4.11 13.20 12.88
C ALA A 105 -3.49 13.66 14.21
N ALA A 106 -2.26 14.19 14.19
CA ALA A 106 -1.55 14.65 15.38
C ALA A 106 -2.29 15.80 16.10
N TYR A 107 -2.84 16.75 15.32
CA TYR A 107 -3.58 17.90 15.84
C TYR A 107 -5.11 17.72 15.83
N ALA A 108 -5.59 16.48 15.79
CA ALA A 108 -7.01 16.21 15.85
C ALA A 108 -7.62 16.70 17.17
N SER A 109 -8.87 17.17 17.12
CA SER A 109 -9.67 17.51 18.29
C SER A 109 -10.89 16.60 18.38
N GLN A 110 -11.70 16.75 19.43
CA GLN A 110 -13.00 16.06 19.50
C GLN A 110 -13.95 16.41 18.34
N TYR A 111 -13.66 17.44 17.55
CA TYR A 111 -14.31 17.78 16.29
C TYR A 111 -13.31 17.61 15.14
N ASN A 112 -13.26 16.41 14.58
CA ASN A 112 -12.32 16.01 13.54
C ASN A 112 -12.93 14.83 12.77
N GLU A 113 -12.75 14.78 11.46
CA GLU A 113 -13.41 13.77 10.64
C GLU A 113 -12.66 12.42 10.59
N LEU A 114 -11.44 12.33 11.14
CA LEU A 114 -10.71 11.07 11.32
C LEU A 114 -11.22 10.30 12.53
N ILE A 115 -11.30 10.92 13.71
CA ILE A 115 -11.60 10.23 14.98
C ILE A 115 -12.59 10.97 15.88
N GLY A 116 -13.12 12.11 15.43
CA GLY A 116 -13.93 13.00 16.25
C GLY A 116 -15.41 13.04 15.87
N ARG A 117 -16.01 14.20 16.09
CA ARG A 117 -17.38 14.53 15.69
C ARG A 117 -17.40 15.41 14.45
N VAL A 118 -18.47 15.27 13.67
CA VAL A 118 -18.73 16.06 12.45
C VAL A 118 -20.10 16.72 12.51
N LYS A 119 -20.28 17.81 11.73
CA LYS A 119 -21.59 18.43 11.56
C LYS A 119 -22.42 17.62 10.58
N GLY A 120 -23.69 17.39 10.89
CA GLY A 120 -24.63 16.69 10.00
C GLY A 120 -25.75 15.99 10.77
N LEU A 121 -26.45 15.08 10.08
CA LEU A 121 -27.49 14.24 10.69
C LEU A 121 -26.94 13.27 11.75
N ASN A 122 -25.71 12.83 11.57
CA ASN A 122 -24.97 11.95 12.46
C ASN A 122 -23.76 12.72 13.00
N GLN A 123 -23.56 12.75 14.32
CA GLN A 123 -22.44 13.49 14.91
C GLN A 123 -21.16 12.67 15.01
N LEU A 124 -21.22 11.33 15.10
CA LEU A 124 -20.02 10.50 15.19
C LEU A 124 -19.38 10.38 13.79
N ALA A 125 -18.14 10.82 13.64
CA ALA A 125 -17.40 10.53 12.41
C ALA A 125 -17.27 9.01 12.24
N PRO A 126 -17.17 8.50 10.99
CA PRO A 126 -16.99 7.07 10.74
C PRO A 126 -15.85 6.44 11.56
N GLY A 127 -14.74 7.16 11.75
CA GLY A 127 -13.65 6.64 12.54
C GLY A 127 -13.88 6.64 14.04
N LEU A 128 -14.62 7.61 14.60
CA LEU A 128 -15.04 7.53 16.02
C LEU A 128 -16.00 6.35 16.23
N LEU A 129 -16.94 6.15 15.31
CA LEU A 129 -17.86 5.00 15.34
C LEU A 129 -17.10 3.67 15.29
N GLN A 130 -16.09 3.57 14.42
CA GLN A 130 -15.23 2.40 14.34
C GLN A 130 -14.42 2.21 15.62
N PHE A 131 -13.85 3.28 16.20
CA PHE A 131 -13.10 3.14 17.44
C PHE A 131 -13.99 2.74 18.62
N MET A 132 -15.20 3.28 18.73
CA MET A 132 -16.18 2.82 19.71
C MET A 132 -16.54 1.34 19.50
N THR A 133 -16.57 0.87 18.25
CA THR A 133 -16.72 -0.57 17.95
C THR A 133 -15.55 -1.38 18.50
N ARG A 134 -14.31 -0.92 18.28
CA ARG A 134 -13.11 -1.55 18.86
C ARG A 134 -13.15 -1.57 20.39
N LEU A 135 -13.54 -0.47 21.03
CA LEU A 135 -13.68 -0.40 22.49
C LEU A 135 -14.74 -1.39 22.99
N ARG A 136 -15.85 -1.58 22.27
CA ARG A 136 -16.86 -2.59 22.60
C ARG A 136 -16.29 -4.00 22.48
N ASP A 137 -15.59 -4.30 21.40
CA ASP A 137 -15.00 -5.62 21.14
C ASP A 137 -13.90 -5.96 22.16
N LEU A 138 -13.21 -4.94 22.70
CA LEU A 138 -12.26 -5.04 23.80
C LEU A 138 -12.92 -5.13 25.20
N GLY A 139 -14.25 -5.02 25.29
CA GLY A 139 -14.97 -5.00 26.57
C GLY A 139 -14.75 -3.72 27.40
N ILE A 140 -14.30 -2.64 26.76
CA ILE A 140 -14.07 -1.33 27.39
C ILE A 140 -15.33 -0.47 27.31
N LEU A 141 -16.05 -0.52 26.19
CA LEU A 141 -17.33 0.17 26.03
C LEU A 141 -18.46 -0.73 26.51
N ASP A 142 -19.14 -0.31 27.59
CA ASP A 142 -20.35 -0.96 28.09
C ASP A 142 -21.57 -0.32 27.45
N GLN A 143 -22.06 -0.98 26.40
CA GLN A 143 -23.19 -0.49 25.61
C GLN A 143 -24.49 -0.50 26.41
N ALA A 144 -24.70 -1.49 27.29
CA ALA A 144 -25.93 -1.63 28.05
C ALA A 144 -26.06 -0.51 29.09
N ASN A 145 -24.95 -0.18 29.75
CA ASN A 145 -24.93 0.89 30.73
C ASN A 145 -24.61 2.26 30.12
N MET A 146 -24.31 2.37 28.82
CA MET A 146 -23.85 3.62 28.19
C MET A 146 -22.68 4.23 28.97
N ASP A 147 -21.61 3.45 29.10
CA ASP A 147 -20.45 3.80 29.92
C ASP A 147 -19.14 3.24 29.34
N LEU A 148 -18.01 3.63 29.95
CA LEU A 148 -16.69 3.09 29.68
C LEU A 148 -16.07 2.50 30.94
N LYS A 149 -15.33 1.40 30.78
CA LYS A 149 -14.53 0.81 31.86
C LYS A 149 -13.30 1.67 32.14
N THR A 150 -13.22 2.17 33.37
CA THR A 150 -12.07 2.97 33.83
C THR A 150 -10.76 2.18 33.68
N GLY A 151 -9.75 2.81 33.10
CA GLY A 151 -8.41 2.22 32.95
C GLY A 151 -7.51 3.02 32.01
N GLU A 152 -6.24 2.64 32.02
CA GLU A 152 -5.23 3.08 31.06
C GLU A 152 -4.90 1.91 30.13
N TYR A 153 -4.80 2.19 28.84
CA TYR A 153 -4.63 1.17 27.80
C TYR A 153 -3.47 1.59 26.89
N ASP A 154 -2.45 0.75 26.82
CA ASP A 154 -1.23 0.98 26.05
C ASP A 154 -1.00 -0.17 25.06
N PHE A 155 -1.12 0.16 23.78
CA PHE A 155 -0.89 -0.69 22.62
C PHE A 155 0.30 -0.20 21.80
N SER A 156 1.13 0.69 22.34
CA SER A 156 2.22 1.32 21.60
C SER A 156 3.31 0.33 21.17
N SER A 157 3.39 -0.85 21.76
CA SER A 157 4.31 -1.92 21.34
C SER A 157 3.76 -2.82 20.24
N MET A 158 2.48 -2.70 19.89
CA MET A 158 1.84 -3.54 18.87
C MET A 158 2.33 -3.21 17.46
N SER A 159 2.51 -4.25 16.66
CA SER A 159 2.74 -4.14 15.21
C SER A 159 1.53 -3.57 14.48
N ALA A 160 1.75 -3.06 13.26
CA ALA A 160 0.68 -2.61 12.37
C ALA A 160 -0.41 -3.69 12.17
N LYS A 161 0.03 -4.94 12.06
CA LYS A 161 -0.82 -6.12 11.94
C LYS A 161 -1.72 -6.33 13.17
N GLU A 162 -1.17 -6.19 14.37
CA GLU A 162 -1.95 -6.31 15.61
C GLU A 162 -2.91 -5.13 15.79
N LEU A 163 -2.49 -3.92 15.43
CA LEU A 163 -3.32 -2.72 15.49
C LEU A 163 -4.50 -2.75 14.52
N GLU A 164 -4.34 -3.37 13.35
CA GLU A 164 -5.41 -3.59 12.36
C GLU A 164 -6.67 -4.21 12.97
N VAL A 165 -6.47 -5.17 13.89
CA VAL A 165 -7.57 -5.87 14.57
C VAL A 165 -7.95 -5.17 15.87
N THR A 166 -6.97 -4.63 16.60
CA THR A 166 -7.16 -4.17 17.98
C THR A 166 -7.83 -2.80 18.04
N SER A 167 -7.29 -1.79 17.35
CA SER A 167 -7.67 -0.39 17.58
C SER A 167 -7.68 0.48 16.32
N GLN A 168 -7.52 -0.13 15.13
CA GLN A 168 -7.69 0.56 13.86
C GLN A 168 -9.10 1.18 13.80
N TYR A 169 -9.11 2.46 13.45
CA TYR A 169 -10.33 3.27 13.45
C TYR A 169 -10.57 3.99 12.13
N ASN A 170 -9.54 4.34 11.36
CA ASN A 170 -9.72 5.01 10.07
C ASN A 170 -8.67 4.60 9.04
N HIS A 171 -8.94 4.90 7.77
CA HIS A 171 -8.00 4.75 6.67
C HIS A 171 -8.22 5.87 5.65
N ARG A 172 -7.14 6.24 4.95
CA ARG A 172 -7.16 7.24 3.87
C ARG A 172 -6.42 6.69 2.66
N PRO A 173 -7.10 6.54 1.51
CA PRO A 173 -6.44 6.12 0.28
C PRO A 173 -5.55 7.25 -0.27
N ILE A 174 -4.43 6.88 -0.86
CA ILE A 174 -3.44 7.74 -1.54
C ILE A 174 -3.17 7.16 -2.93
N GLY A 175 -3.12 8.01 -3.97
CA GLY A 175 -2.76 7.59 -5.33
C GLY A 175 -3.77 6.63 -6.00
N THR A 176 -5.01 6.54 -5.48
CA THR A 176 -6.00 5.55 -5.96
C THR A 176 -6.88 6.03 -7.10
N ASP A 177 -7.04 7.35 -7.29
CA ASP A 177 -7.87 7.87 -8.37
C ASP A 177 -7.14 7.80 -9.72
N LYS A 178 -7.94 7.72 -10.80
CA LYS A 178 -7.41 7.50 -12.15
C LYS A 178 -6.49 8.62 -12.63
N TRP A 179 -6.68 9.84 -12.13
CA TRP A 179 -5.88 10.98 -12.55
C TRP A 179 -4.51 10.93 -11.88
N ALA A 180 -4.47 10.73 -10.57
CA ALA A 180 -3.24 10.48 -9.82
C ALA A 180 -2.42 9.33 -10.43
N ARG A 181 -3.05 8.19 -10.75
CA ARG A 181 -2.36 7.06 -11.42
C ARG A 181 -1.73 7.37 -12.78
N ILE A 182 -2.12 8.46 -13.44
CA ILE A 182 -1.59 8.91 -14.74
C ILE A 182 -0.54 10.02 -14.55
N THR A 183 -0.74 10.91 -13.59
CA THR A 183 0.10 12.09 -13.38
C THR A 183 1.19 11.91 -12.36
N ASP A 184 1.02 10.97 -11.43
CA ASP A 184 2.00 10.72 -10.38
C ASP A 184 3.31 10.21 -10.99
N PRO A 185 4.44 10.67 -10.44
CA PRO A 185 5.73 10.17 -10.88
C PRO A 185 5.80 8.66 -10.71
N LEU A 186 6.31 7.97 -11.73
CA LEU A 186 6.77 6.61 -11.55
C LEU A 186 8.02 6.68 -10.65
N ASP A 187 7.85 6.33 -9.39
CA ASP A 187 8.89 6.36 -8.35
C ASP A 187 8.91 5.09 -7.49
N ASP A 188 9.78 5.05 -6.48
CA ASP A 188 9.94 3.90 -5.59
C ASP A 188 8.66 3.59 -4.80
N VAL A 189 7.87 4.62 -4.43
CA VAL A 189 6.59 4.45 -3.74
C VAL A 189 5.58 3.80 -4.68
N TYR A 190 5.46 4.32 -5.90
CA TYR A 190 4.57 3.76 -6.90
C TYR A 190 4.93 2.30 -7.23
N GLY A 191 6.22 1.99 -7.41
CA GLY A 191 6.67 0.63 -7.70
C GLY A 191 6.46 -0.37 -6.54
N THR A 192 6.41 0.13 -5.31
CA THR A 192 6.22 -0.69 -4.10
C THR A 192 4.75 -0.90 -3.76
N LEU A 193 3.94 0.15 -3.88
CA LEU A 193 2.58 0.19 -3.31
C LEU A 193 1.49 0.55 -4.35
N GLY A 194 1.87 1.11 -5.51
CA GLY A 194 0.89 1.69 -6.43
C GLY A 194 0.01 2.72 -5.74
N GLY A 195 -1.30 2.45 -5.67
CA GLY A 195 -2.23 3.21 -4.83
C GLY A 195 -2.51 2.44 -3.54
N PHE A 196 -2.33 3.08 -2.38
CA PHE A 196 -2.35 2.42 -1.08
C PHE A 196 -3.24 3.16 -0.07
N SER A 197 -3.34 2.64 1.15
CA SER A 197 -4.05 3.30 2.25
C SER A 197 -3.16 3.52 3.46
N VAL A 198 -3.15 4.76 3.96
CA VAL A 198 -2.65 5.08 5.30
C VAL A 198 -3.75 4.77 6.30
N LYS A 199 -3.45 3.90 7.27
CA LYS A 199 -4.37 3.50 8.33
C LYS A 199 -3.99 4.16 9.65
N PHE A 200 -5.01 4.36 10.48
CA PHE A 200 -4.91 5.01 11.78
C PHE A 200 -5.47 4.10 12.86
N ALA A 201 -4.72 3.97 13.95
CA ALA A 201 -5.10 3.22 15.13
C ALA A 201 -4.83 4.05 16.39
N VAL A 202 -5.61 3.85 17.44
CA VAL A 202 -5.28 4.44 18.75
C VAL A 202 -4.30 3.52 19.45
N THR A 203 -3.12 4.04 19.81
CA THR A 203 -2.06 3.25 20.46
C THR A 203 -1.99 3.50 21.96
N LYS A 204 -2.43 4.66 22.45
CA LYS A 204 -2.48 4.92 23.88
C LYS A 204 -3.66 5.80 24.26
N PHE A 205 -4.42 5.37 25.27
CA PHE A 205 -5.57 6.10 25.76
C PHE A 205 -5.93 5.73 27.20
N SER A 206 -6.69 6.59 27.85
CA SER A 206 -7.33 6.33 29.13
C SER A 206 -8.84 6.55 29.05
N ALA A 207 -9.57 5.78 29.84
CA ALA A 207 -11.02 5.91 29.97
C ALA A 207 -11.41 6.07 31.43
N VAL A 208 -12.49 6.80 31.67
CA VAL A 208 -13.07 6.99 33.01
C VAL A 208 -14.58 6.78 32.91
N SER A 209 -15.09 5.91 33.76
CA SER A 209 -16.52 5.64 33.92
C SER A 209 -17.28 6.90 34.34
N LYS A 210 -18.53 7.00 33.91
CA LYS A 210 -19.42 8.09 34.27
C LYS A 210 -19.71 8.09 35.77
N THR A 211 -20.00 9.28 36.28
CA THR A 211 -20.56 9.46 37.63
C THR A 211 -21.95 10.08 37.52
N LYS A 212 -22.61 10.31 38.65
CA LYS A 212 -23.87 11.06 38.68
C LYS A 212 -23.76 12.48 38.09
N LYS A 213 -22.56 13.06 38.06
CA LYS A 213 -22.32 14.45 37.63
C LYS A 213 -21.49 14.58 36.35
N THR A 214 -20.79 13.53 35.96
CA THR A 214 -19.86 13.57 34.83
C THR A 214 -20.17 12.43 33.86
N PRO A 215 -20.27 12.69 32.55
CA PRO A 215 -20.36 11.62 31.56
C PRO A 215 -19.09 10.78 31.53
N ALA A 216 -19.15 9.62 30.89
CA ALA A 216 -17.98 8.79 30.61
C ALA A 216 -17.00 9.59 29.75
N THR A 217 -15.70 9.47 30.03
CA THR A 217 -14.67 10.20 29.31
C THR A 217 -13.62 9.27 28.73
N LEU A 218 -13.16 9.61 27.54
CA LEU A 218 -12.06 8.95 26.83
C LEU A 218 -11.02 10.02 26.51
N HIS A 219 -9.76 9.75 26.83
CA HIS A 219 -8.63 10.60 26.51
C HIS A 219 -7.64 9.80 25.66
N ILE A 220 -7.42 10.24 24.41
CA ILE A 220 -6.44 9.65 23.50
C ILE A 220 -5.14 10.43 23.59
N GLU A 221 -4.05 9.72 23.84
CA GLU A 221 -2.70 10.26 24.08
C GLU A 221 -1.76 10.00 22.90
N GLU A 222 -1.99 8.92 22.14
CA GLU A 222 -1.16 8.56 21.00
C GLU A 222 -1.98 7.86 19.90
N ILE A 223 -1.69 8.24 18.66
CA ILE A 223 -2.20 7.60 17.44
C ILE A 223 -1.03 6.93 16.72
N GLY A 224 -1.25 5.71 16.25
CA GLY A 224 -0.37 5.01 15.32
C GLY A 224 -0.86 5.17 13.88
N CYS A 225 0.06 5.47 12.97
CA CYS A 225 -0.15 5.49 11.53
C CYS A 225 0.70 4.41 10.85
N TYR A 226 0.11 3.66 9.92
CA TYR A 226 0.81 2.60 9.20
C TYR A 226 0.18 2.36 7.82
N ILE A 227 0.89 1.64 6.96
CA ILE A 227 0.40 1.18 5.66
C ILE A 227 -0.04 -0.27 5.79
N ARG A 228 -1.13 -0.63 5.12
CA ARG A 228 -1.49 -2.01 4.80
C ARG A 228 -1.85 -2.09 3.33
N ASP A 229 -1.19 -2.99 2.63
CA ASP A 229 -1.41 -3.20 1.20
C ASP A 229 -1.20 -4.67 0.81
N THR A 230 -1.40 -5.00 -0.46
CA THR A 230 -1.15 -6.31 -1.05
C THR A 230 -0.32 -6.18 -2.31
N TYR A 231 0.76 -6.94 -2.40
CA TYR A 231 1.60 -7.03 -3.60
C TYR A 231 1.24 -8.31 -4.35
N GLU A 232 0.42 -8.15 -5.38
CA GLU A 232 -0.26 -9.24 -6.09
C GLU A 232 -0.46 -8.92 -7.57
N PHE A 233 -0.65 -9.96 -8.37
CA PHE A 233 -0.84 -9.86 -9.82
C PHE A 233 -2.13 -10.54 -10.27
N LEU A 234 -3.24 -10.28 -9.58
CA LEU A 234 -4.57 -10.84 -9.87
C LEU A 234 -5.28 -10.06 -10.97
N ASN A 235 -5.99 -10.78 -11.82
CA ASN A 235 -6.84 -10.20 -12.85
C ASN A 235 -8.26 -9.99 -12.33
N ASP A 236 -8.54 -8.81 -11.77
CA ASP A 236 -9.91 -8.45 -11.39
C ASP A 236 -10.81 -8.42 -12.65
N SER A 237 -11.99 -9.03 -12.54
CA SER A 237 -13.02 -9.04 -13.58
C SER A 237 -12.50 -9.55 -14.94
N SER A 238 -11.54 -10.49 -14.93
CA SER A 238 -10.92 -11.11 -16.10
C SER A 238 -10.15 -10.16 -17.02
N LYS A 239 -9.77 -8.96 -16.55
CA LYS A 239 -8.92 -8.04 -17.32
C LYS A 239 -7.48 -8.18 -16.91
N ASN A 240 -6.64 -8.61 -17.85
CA ASN A 240 -5.20 -8.59 -17.67
C ASN A 240 -4.70 -7.14 -17.55
N GLN A 241 -4.31 -6.74 -16.34
CA GLN A 241 -3.89 -5.37 -16.04
C GLN A 241 -2.51 -5.10 -16.64
N PRO A 242 -2.33 -4.01 -17.41
CA PRO A 242 -1.02 -3.58 -17.87
C PRO A 242 -0.23 -2.93 -16.72
N LEU A 243 1.07 -3.23 -16.63
CA LEU A 243 1.99 -2.78 -15.58
C LEU A 243 3.14 -1.92 -16.13
N GLY A 244 2.93 -1.35 -17.32
CA GLY A 244 3.90 -0.52 -18.02
C GLY A 244 4.71 -1.30 -19.06
N TYR A 245 5.58 -0.57 -19.71
CA TYR A 245 6.54 -1.09 -20.68
C TYR A 245 7.93 -0.97 -20.08
N TRP A 246 8.64 -2.09 -20.00
CA TRP A 246 9.88 -2.21 -19.26
C TRP A 246 11.07 -2.45 -20.19
N SER A 247 12.20 -1.86 -19.84
CA SER A 247 13.50 -2.05 -20.46
C SER A 247 14.54 -2.27 -19.37
N PHE A 248 15.52 -3.13 -19.62
CA PHE A 248 16.57 -3.43 -18.65
C PHE A 248 17.42 -2.20 -18.28
N GLU A 249 17.67 -1.29 -19.23
CA GLU A 249 18.53 -0.13 -19.00
C GLU A 249 17.76 1.11 -18.53
N SER A 250 16.58 1.34 -19.09
CA SER A 250 15.85 2.59 -18.88
C SER A 250 14.65 2.46 -17.95
N GLY A 251 14.43 1.28 -17.35
CA GLY A 251 13.37 1.11 -16.37
C GLY A 251 12.00 0.96 -17.01
N VAL A 252 11.02 1.73 -16.53
CA VAL A 252 9.63 1.63 -16.97
C VAL A 252 9.12 2.93 -17.60
N LYS A 253 8.33 2.77 -18.66
CA LYS A 253 7.45 3.81 -19.20
C LYS A 253 5.99 3.42 -18.97
N GLY A 254 5.13 4.42 -18.82
CA GLY A 254 3.69 4.24 -18.68
C GLY A 254 3.04 3.64 -19.94
N PHE A 255 1.73 3.82 -20.10
CA PHE A 255 0.96 3.21 -21.20
C PHE A 255 1.14 3.95 -22.54
N THR A 256 2.38 4.26 -22.91
CA THR A 256 2.76 5.11 -24.05
C THR A 256 2.57 4.45 -25.42
N ALA A 257 2.33 3.13 -25.48
CA ALA A 257 2.20 2.38 -26.73
C ALA A 257 1.00 1.40 -26.72
N LEU A 258 -0.20 1.90 -26.37
CA LEU A 258 -1.44 1.09 -26.28
C LEU A 258 -1.59 0.12 -27.47
N GLY A 259 -1.76 -1.17 -27.16
CA GLY A 259 -2.03 -2.22 -28.15
C GLY A 259 -0.79 -2.86 -28.78
N ARG A 260 0.44 -2.43 -28.45
CA ARG A 260 1.69 -3.07 -28.90
C ARG A 260 2.32 -3.90 -27.80
N ASP A 261 3.02 -4.98 -28.15
CA ASP A 261 3.78 -5.76 -27.16
C ASP A 261 5.17 -5.16 -26.90
N THR A 262 5.72 -4.45 -27.87
CA THR A 262 6.96 -3.70 -27.72
C THR A 262 6.90 -2.33 -28.39
N PHE A 263 7.79 -1.42 -27.98
CA PHE A 263 8.09 -0.20 -28.73
C PHE A 263 9.51 0.29 -28.43
N GLU A 264 10.08 1.05 -29.36
CA GLU A 264 11.39 1.69 -29.18
C GLU A 264 11.22 3.14 -28.72
N ALA A 265 11.99 3.53 -27.71
CA ALA A 265 12.14 4.92 -27.28
C ALA A 265 13.50 5.10 -26.60
N ASP A 266 14.07 6.30 -26.63
CA ASP A 266 15.35 6.62 -25.98
C ASP A 266 16.49 5.65 -26.34
N GLY A 267 16.47 5.10 -27.57
CA GLY A 267 17.45 4.12 -28.05
C GLY A 267 17.26 2.69 -27.50
N GLN A 268 16.22 2.43 -26.71
CA GLN A 268 15.96 1.16 -26.07
C GLN A 268 14.65 0.54 -26.53
N LEU A 269 14.61 -0.79 -26.59
CA LEU A 269 13.37 -1.56 -26.74
C LEU A 269 12.70 -1.72 -25.38
N TYR A 270 11.41 -1.42 -25.32
CA TYR A 270 10.57 -1.65 -24.15
C TYR A 270 9.54 -2.74 -24.42
N HIS A 271 9.28 -3.55 -23.40
CA HIS A 271 8.43 -4.73 -23.46
C HIS A 271 7.22 -4.56 -22.54
N LYS A 272 6.04 -4.84 -23.05
CA LYS A 272 4.79 -4.77 -22.29
C LYS A 272 4.81 -5.81 -21.18
N VAL A 273 4.63 -5.36 -19.95
CA VAL A 273 4.46 -6.24 -18.78
C VAL A 273 3.01 -6.14 -18.31
N THR A 274 2.46 -7.27 -17.93
CA THR A 274 1.07 -7.39 -17.46
C THR A 274 1.00 -8.35 -16.27
N ASN A 275 -0.14 -8.41 -15.58
CA ASN A 275 -0.36 -9.41 -14.53
C ASN A 275 -0.15 -10.84 -15.04
N ASP A 276 -0.59 -11.15 -16.27
CA ASP A 276 -0.37 -12.48 -16.85
C ASP A 276 1.11 -12.81 -17.02
N SER A 277 1.98 -11.82 -17.24
CA SER A 277 3.42 -12.05 -17.33
C SER A 277 3.94 -12.69 -16.03
N PHE A 278 3.50 -12.18 -14.87
CA PHE A 278 3.83 -12.74 -13.54
C PHE A 278 3.14 -14.08 -13.26
N ASN A 279 1.86 -14.22 -13.61
CA ASN A 279 1.13 -15.47 -13.40
C ASN A 279 1.70 -16.62 -14.26
N GLN A 280 2.13 -16.33 -15.49
CA GLN A 280 2.83 -17.29 -16.36
C GLN A 280 4.16 -17.71 -15.75
N TYR A 281 4.94 -16.77 -15.22
CA TYR A 281 6.17 -17.09 -14.50
C TYR A 281 5.89 -17.99 -13.30
N ARG A 282 4.84 -17.71 -12.53
CA ARG A 282 4.44 -18.53 -11.38
C ARG A 282 4.12 -19.95 -11.79
N ALA A 283 3.34 -20.13 -12.85
CA ALA A 283 2.97 -21.43 -13.38
C ALA A 283 4.18 -22.21 -13.93
N LEU A 284 5.11 -21.53 -14.62
CA LEU A 284 6.25 -22.16 -15.28
C LEU A 284 7.35 -22.57 -14.29
N HIS A 285 7.64 -21.71 -13.31
CA HIS A 285 8.80 -21.87 -12.43
C HIS A 285 8.47 -22.40 -11.03
N GLY A 286 7.19 -22.45 -10.65
CA GLY A 286 6.79 -22.81 -9.29
C GLY A 286 7.36 -21.86 -8.23
N LYS A 287 7.46 -20.57 -8.58
CA LYS A 287 8.00 -19.46 -7.77
C LYS A 287 7.16 -18.22 -8.03
N GLY A 288 7.18 -17.20 -7.16
CA GLY A 288 6.31 -16.04 -7.32
C GLY A 288 5.17 -16.10 -6.31
N GLY A 289 5.37 -15.48 -5.17
CA GLY A 289 4.41 -15.50 -4.06
C GLY A 289 3.89 -14.11 -3.74
N ASP A 290 2.57 -13.94 -3.81
CA ASP A 290 1.91 -12.70 -3.43
C ASP A 290 2.15 -12.37 -1.95
N LEU A 291 2.15 -11.08 -1.60
CA LEU A 291 2.55 -10.62 -0.27
C LEU A 291 1.52 -9.68 0.33
N PHE A 292 1.34 -9.77 1.65
CA PHE A 292 0.73 -8.72 2.44
C PHE A 292 1.82 -7.77 2.89
N VAL A 293 1.65 -6.49 2.57
CA VAL A 293 2.62 -5.45 2.86
C VAL A 293 2.12 -4.66 4.07
N TYR A 294 2.97 -4.55 5.09
CA TYR A 294 2.76 -3.71 6.24
C TYR A 294 3.98 -2.81 6.44
N SER A 295 3.74 -1.56 6.83
CA SER A 295 4.83 -0.73 7.31
C SER A 295 5.07 -0.89 8.81
N THR A 296 6.19 -0.36 9.30
CA THR A 296 6.35 0.00 10.71
C THR A 296 5.30 1.03 11.13
N VAL A 297 5.07 1.18 12.43
CA VAL A 297 4.05 2.11 12.96
C VAL A 297 4.70 3.46 13.27
N LYS A 298 4.26 4.50 12.58
CA LYS A 298 4.58 5.89 12.94
C LYS A 298 3.70 6.34 14.09
N LYS A 299 4.31 6.61 15.24
CA LYS A 299 3.61 7.10 16.43
C LYS A 299 3.49 8.62 16.41
N LEU A 300 2.30 9.10 16.71
CA LEU A 300 1.95 10.52 16.78
C LEU A 300 1.38 10.82 18.18
N PRO A 301 2.13 11.51 19.04
CA PRO A 301 1.58 12.04 20.28
C PRO A 301 0.42 13.00 19.98
N THR A 302 -0.66 12.90 20.75
CA THR A 302 -1.85 13.75 20.62
C THR A 302 -2.53 13.97 21.97
N SER A 303 -3.62 14.74 21.99
CA SER A 303 -4.41 15.01 23.20
C SER A 303 -5.85 15.26 22.80
N ILE A 304 -6.62 14.16 22.70
CA ILE A 304 -8.02 14.21 22.25
C ILE A 304 -8.92 13.73 23.36
N SER A 305 -9.78 14.61 23.87
CA SER A 305 -10.69 14.30 24.97
C SER A 305 -12.13 14.27 24.51
N PHE A 306 -12.79 13.14 24.74
CA PHE A 306 -14.21 12.95 24.51
C PHE A 306 -14.94 12.86 25.84
N ARG A 307 -16.07 13.57 25.92
CA ARG A 307 -17.14 13.33 26.89
C ARG A 307 -18.29 12.69 26.14
N PHE A 308 -18.64 11.46 26.48
CA PHE A 308 -19.72 10.74 25.78
C PHE A 308 -21.06 10.96 26.47
N MET A 309 -21.96 11.61 25.75
CA MET A 309 -23.33 11.85 26.16
C MET A 309 -24.21 10.66 25.74
N ASN A 310 -25.41 10.55 26.31
CA ASN A 310 -26.37 9.50 25.93
C ASN A 310 -26.66 9.50 24.41
N ALA A 311 -26.64 10.68 23.76
CA ALA A 311 -26.82 10.80 22.32
C ALA A 311 -25.69 10.13 21.51
N ASP A 312 -24.45 10.19 22.00
CA ASP A 312 -23.32 9.51 21.35
C ASP A 312 -23.51 7.98 21.40
N PHE A 313 -23.87 7.44 22.58
CA PHE A 313 -24.16 6.01 22.71
C PHE A 313 -25.38 5.59 21.88
N GLY A 314 -26.46 6.38 21.89
CA GLY A 314 -27.64 6.12 21.08
C GLY A 314 -27.34 6.05 19.59
N GLU A 315 -26.53 6.98 19.08
CA GLU A 315 -26.07 6.97 17.69
C GLU A 315 -25.15 5.77 17.40
N PHE A 316 -24.24 5.44 18.32
CA PHE A 316 -23.39 4.26 18.20
C PHE A 316 -24.23 2.99 18.08
N VAL A 317 -25.24 2.79 18.94
CA VAL A 317 -26.13 1.62 18.86
C VAL A 317 -26.89 1.57 17.54
N ALA A 318 -27.33 2.72 17.02
CA ALA A 318 -28.08 2.79 15.77
C ALA A 318 -27.22 2.47 14.52
N ARG A 319 -25.91 2.72 14.57
CA ARG A 319 -25.03 2.68 13.39
C ARG A 319 -23.97 1.58 13.43
N ALA A 320 -23.58 1.11 14.61
CA ALA A 320 -22.55 0.08 14.74
C ALA A 320 -23.06 -1.26 14.22
N LYS A 321 -22.19 -2.00 13.53
CA LYS A 321 -22.51 -3.37 13.14
C LYS A 321 -22.77 -4.22 14.40
N PRO A 322 -23.73 -5.16 14.37
CA PRO A 322 -23.95 -6.09 15.48
C PRO A 322 -22.66 -6.86 15.79
N MET A 323 -22.48 -7.26 17.06
CA MET A 323 -21.46 -8.25 17.38
C MET A 323 -21.73 -9.51 16.54
N VAL A 324 -20.74 -9.93 15.76
CA VAL A 324 -20.74 -11.27 15.19
C VAL A 324 -20.53 -12.21 16.37
N LYS A 325 -21.57 -12.96 16.75
CA LYS A 325 -21.43 -14.02 17.75
C LYS A 325 -20.48 -15.07 17.14
N SER A 326 -19.28 -15.17 17.70
CA SER A 326 -18.40 -16.33 17.53
C SER A 326 -19.03 -17.55 18.17
#